data_AF-A0A564ZBX0-F1
#
_entry.id   AF-A0A564ZBX0-F1
#
_cell.length_a   1.000
_cell.length_b   1.000
_cell.length_c   1.000
_cell.angle_alpha   90.00
_cell.angle_beta   90.00
_cell.angle_gamma   90.00
#
_symmetry.space_group_name_H-M   'P 1'
#
loop_
_entity.id
_entity.type
_entity.pdbx_description
1 polymer ?
#
loop_
_entity_poly.entity_id
_entity_poly.type
_entity_poly.pdbx_seq_one_letter_code
_entity_poly.pdbx_strand_id
1 'polypeptide(L)' 'MDVDDYPLDVEHVELVQCSVCSRNFRTDVIDKHEAICIKASKRKPKLFDSGKMRANGTGIPLNKTIRPGEVVPREPDKD' A
#
# COMPACT_ATOMS: atom_id res chain seq x y z
N MET A 1 32.35 13.63 19.09
CA MET A 1 32.00 12.38 18.40
C MET A 1 31.90 12.77 16.95
N ASP A 2 33.01 12.57 16.24
CA ASP A 2 33.19 13.00 14.86
C ASP A 2 32.35 12.12 13.93
N VAL A 3 31.64 12.75 12.99
CA VAL A 3 30.65 12.12 12.09
C VAL A 3 31.35 11.32 10.97
N ASP A 4 32.67 11.37 10.90
CA ASP A 4 33.49 10.81 9.82
C ASP A 4 34.03 9.37 10.09
N ASP A 5 33.73 8.76 11.25
CA ASP A 5 34.19 7.40 11.60
C ASP A 5 33.08 6.33 11.47
N TYR A 6 31.91 6.65 10.92
CA TYR A 6 30.89 5.62 10.65
C TYR A 6 31.16 5.02 9.26
N PRO A 7 31.73 3.80 9.14
CA PRO A 7 32.00 3.19 7.85
C PRO A 7 30.69 3.11 7.05
N LEU A 8 30.66 3.83 5.94
CA LEU A 8 29.56 3.81 4.97
C LEU A 8 29.66 2.54 4.12
N ASP A 9 29.65 1.37 4.75
CA ASP A 9 29.46 0.11 4.06
C ASP A 9 27.99 -0.02 3.68
N VAL A 10 27.57 0.86 2.76
CA VAL A 10 26.27 0.78 2.12
C VAL A 10 26.38 -0.34 1.10
N GLU A 11 26.08 -1.56 1.54
CA GLU A 11 25.90 -2.71 0.66
C GLU A 11 24.97 -2.30 -0.49
N HIS A 12 25.53 -2.19 -1.69
CA HIS A 12 24.76 -1.90 -2.89
C HIS A 12 23.96 -3.16 -3.24
N VAL A 13 22.70 -3.17 -2.85
CA VAL A 13 21.79 -4.26 -3.13
C VAL A 13 21.26 -4.12 -4.55
N GLU A 14 21.58 -5.07 -5.43
CA GLU A 14 21.00 -5.11 -6.77
C GLU A 14 19.50 -5.38 -6.71
N LEU A 15 18.72 -4.50 -7.33
CA LEU A 15 17.28 -4.61 -7.41
C LEU A 15 16.84 -4.89 -8.85
N VAL A 16 15.97 -5.88 -9.00
CA VAL A 16 15.37 -6.30 -10.27
C VAL A 16 13.89 -5.93 -10.27
N GLN A 17 13.41 -5.43 -11.42
CA GLN A 17 12.02 -5.03 -11.59
C GLN A 17 11.11 -6.24 -11.86
N CYS A 18 9.98 -6.32 -11.16
CA CYS A 18 8.93 -7.31 -11.46
C CYS A 18 8.22 -6.97 -12.77
N SER A 19 8.11 -7.96 -13.66
CA SER A 19 7.43 -7.86 -14.96
C SER A 19 5.92 -7.56 -14.88
N VAL A 20 5.27 -7.89 -13.74
CA VAL A 20 3.81 -7.79 -13.56
C VAL A 20 3.37 -6.47 -12.91
N CYS A 21 4.11 -6.01 -11.90
CA CYS A 21 3.72 -4.83 -11.10
C CYS A 21 4.75 -3.70 -11.08
N SER A 22 5.86 -3.85 -11.83
CA SER A 22 6.90 -2.83 -12.00
C SER A 22 7.62 -2.36 -10.72
N ARG A 23 7.41 -3.04 -9.59
CA ARG A 23 8.15 -2.81 -8.32
C ARG A 23 9.51 -3.51 -8.36
N ASN A 24 10.49 -2.93 -7.68
CA ASN A 24 11.87 -3.43 -7.60
C ASN A 24 12.08 -4.31 -6.36
N PHE A 25 12.74 -5.45 -6.53
CA PHE A 25 13.00 -6.44 -5.48
C PHE A 25 14.43 -6.94 -5.56
N ARG A 26 14.96 -7.43 -4.43
CA ARG A 26 16.25 -8.13 -4.43
C ARG A 26 16.18 -9.40 -5.27
N THR A 27 17.32 -9.79 -5.82
CA THR A 27 17.47 -11.01 -6.63
C THR A 27 17.08 -12.28 -5.88
N ASP A 28 17.25 -12.33 -4.55
CA ASP A 28 16.90 -13.49 -3.72
C ASP A 28 15.39 -13.64 -3.44
N VAL A 29 14.59 -12.59 -3.65
CA VAL A 29 13.15 -12.58 -3.35
C VAL A 29 12.25 -12.41 -4.58
N ILE A 30 12.80 -11.99 -5.72
CA ILE A 30 12.02 -11.70 -6.94
C ILE A 30 11.23 -12.93 -7.42
N ASP A 31 11.80 -14.14 -7.39
CA ASP A 31 11.13 -15.36 -7.85
C ASP A 31 9.86 -15.66 -7.03
N LYS A 32 9.96 -15.50 -5.71
CA LYS A 32 8.81 -15.67 -4.80
C LYS A 32 7.76 -14.60 -5.04
N HIS A 33 8.21 -13.36 -5.27
CA HIS A 33 7.34 -12.25 -5.59
C HIS A 33 6.56 -12.50 -6.89
N GLU A 34 7.23 -12.82 -8.00
CA GLU A 34 6.60 -12.98 -9.30
C GLU A 34 5.52 -14.06 -9.29
N ALA A 35 5.79 -15.21 -8.68
CA ALA A 35 4.82 -16.31 -8.57
C ALA A 35 3.52 -15.88 -7.86
N ILE A 36 3.61 -15.04 -6.83
CA ILE A 36 2.46 -14.50 -6.10
C ILE A 36 1.82 -13.34 -6.88
N CYS A 37 2.63 -12.46 -7.45
CA CYS A 37 2.22 -11.27 -8.16
C CYS A 37 1.37 -11.61 -9.39
N ILE A 38 1.76 -12.62 -10.16
CA ILE A 38 0.97 -13.15 -11.28
C ILE A 38 -0.42 -13.60 -10.79
N LYS A 39 -0.49 -14.33 -9.67
CA LYS A 39 -1.77 -14.80 -9.10
C LYS A 39 -2.61 -13.64 -8.58
N ALA A 40 -1.99 -12.63 -8.00
CA ALA A 40 -2.66 -11.45 -7.47
C ALA A 40 -3.20 -10.55 -8.59
N SER A 41 -2.41 -10.29 -9.63
CA SER A 41 -2.77 -9.43 -10.77
C SER A 41 -3.95 -9.97 -11.57
N LYS A 42 -4.09 -11.31 -11.68
CA LYS A 42 -5.25 -11.95 -12.33
C LYS A 42 -6.56 -11.82 -11.56
N ARG A 43 -6.52 -11.49 -10.26
CA ARG A 43 -7.72 -11.42 -9.41
C ARG A 43 -8.29 -10.00 -9.47
N LYS A 44 -9.60 -9.88 -9.73
CA LYS A 44 -10.32 -8.62 -9.50
C LYS A 44 -10.31 -8.34 -7.98
N PRO A 45 -9.73 -7.22 -7.51
CA PRO A 45 -9.75 -6.91 -6.09
C PRO A 45 -11.19 -6.71 -5.64
N LYS A 46 -11.52 -7.21 -4.44
CA LYS A 46 -12.75 -6.80 -3.77
C LYS A 46 -12.54 -5.34 -3.34
N LEU A 47 -13.50 -4.48 -3.65
CA LEU A 47 -13.46 -3.09 -3.18
C LEU A 47 -13.41 -3.09 -1.65
N PHE A 48 -12.34 -2.51 -1.09
CA PHE A 48 -12.20 -2.40 0.36
C PHE A 48 -13.00 -1.18 0.83
N ASP A 49 -14.10 -1.43 1.52
CA ASP A 49 -14.93 -0.38 2.11
C ASP A 49 -14.40 0.05 3.48
N SER A 50 -13.59 1.11 3.48
CA SER A 50 -13.02 1.71 4.69
C SER A 50 -14.09 2.14 5.69
N GLY A 51 -15.24 2.63 5.23
CA GLY A 51 -16.35 3.03 6.08
C GLY A 51 -16.90 1.84 6.85
N LYS A 52 -17.19 0.76 6.11
CA LYS A 52 -17.61 -0.51 6.71
C LYS A 52 -16.62 -1.07 7.71
N MET A 53 -15.33 -1.00 7.41
CA MET A 53 -14.28 -1.54 8.28
C MET A 53 -14.14 -0.75 9.59
N ARG A 54 -14.34 0.57 9.56
CA ARG A 54 -14.35 1.41 10.77
C ARG A 54 -15.61 1.25 11.61
N ALA A 55 -16.76 1.08 10.95
CA ALA A 55 -18.04 0.80 11.62
C ALA A 55 -18.05 -0.59 12.29
N ASN A 56 -17.21 -1.52 11.85
CA ASN A 56 -17.19 -2.85 12.41
C ASN A 56 -16.73 -2.83 13.89
N GLY A 57 -17.56 -3.35 14.79
CA GLY A 57 -17.29 -3.34 16.23
C GLY A 57 -17.45 -1.97 16.90
N THR A 58 -17.81 -0.94 16.14
CA THR A 58 -18.21 0.36 16.68
C THR A 58 -19.72 0.51 16.47
N GLY A 59 -20.45 1.14 17.39
CA GLY A 59 -21.90 1.36 17.24
C GLY A 59 -22.29 2.33 16.11
N ILE A 60 -21.37 2.62 15.20
CA ILE A 60 -21.53 3.60 14.13
C ILE A 60 -22.27 2.92 12.97
N PRO A 61 -23.45 3.42 12.56
CA PRO A 61 -24.18 2.84 11.44
C PRO A 61 -23.47 3.15 10.11
N LEU A 62 -23.54 2.20 9.16
CA LEU A 62 -22.84 2.29 7.87
C LEU A 62 -23.24 3.50 7.02
N ASN A 63 -24.46 4.01 7.19
CA ASN A 63 -24.95 5.20 6.48
C ASN A 63 -24.23 6.49 6.91
N LYS A 64 -23.53 6.49 8.05
CA LYS A 64 -22.71 7.60 8.53
C LYS A 64 -21.24 7.46 8.12
N THR A 65 -20.91 6.49 7.27
CA THR A 65 -19.54 6.25 6.82
C THR A 65 -19.36 6.59 5.35
N ILE A 66 -18.20 7.13 4.99
CA ILE A 66 -17.86 7.49 3.61
C ILE A 66 -17.43 6.23 2.88
N ARG A 67 -18.13 5.90 1.79
CA ARG A 67 -17.82 4.74 0.95
C ARG A 67 -16.71 5.07 -0.06
N PRO A 68 -15.88 4.09 -0.46
CA PRO A 68 -14.92 4.31 -1.53
C PRO A 68 -15.63 4.71 -2.83
N GLY A 69 -15.23 5.84 -3.42
CA GLY A 69 -15.84 6.39 -4.63
C GLY A 69 -16.98 7.38 -4.38
N GLU A 70 -17.43 7.56 -3.13
CA GLU A 70 -18.40 8.59 -2.78
C GLU A 70 -17.69 9.91 -2.49
N VAL A 71 -17.81 10.87 -3.42
CA VAL A 71 -17.28 12.23 -3.24
C VAL A 71 -18.30 13.00 -2.41
N VAL A 72 -18.00 13.19 -1.13
CA VAL A 72 -18.78 14.08 -0.27
C VAL A 72 -18.31 15.51 -0.54
N PRO A 73 -19.19 16.44 -0.96
CA PRO A 73 -18.82 17.84 -1.09
C PRO A 73 -18.27 18.36 0.24
N ARG A 74 -17.04 18.86 0.25
CA ARG A 74 -16.52 19.57 1.42
C ARG A 74 -17.20 20.92 1.47
N GLU A 75 -17.94 21.18 2.54
CA GLU A 75 -18.44 22.52 2.80
C GLU A 75 -17.23 23.46 2.94
N PRO A 76 -17.26 24.66 2.32
CA PRO A 76 -16.19 25.62 2.48
C PRO A 76 -16.11 26.04 3.95
N ASP A 77 -14.89 26.07 4.49
CA ASP A 77 -14.64 26.57 5.84
C ASP A 77 -15.20 28.00 5.94
N LYS A 78 -16.12 28.19 6.89
CA LYS A 78 -16.65 29.52 7.23
C LYS A 78 -15.66 30.13 8.21
N ASP A 79 -14.87 31.09 7.74
CA ASP A 79 -14.03 31.97 8.57
C ASP A 79 -14.84 32.73 9.64
#